data_AF-A0A1A0DHP0-F1
#
_entry.id   AF-A0A1A0DHP0-F1
#
_cell.length_a   1.000
_cell.length_b   1.000
_cell.length_c   1.000
_cell.angle_alpha   90.00
_cell.angle_beta   90.00
_cell.angle_gamma   90.00
#
_symmetry.space_group_name_H-M   'P 1'
#
loop_
_entity.id
_entity.type
_entity.pdbx_description
1 polymer ?
#
loop_
_entity_poly.entity_id
_entity_poly.type
_entity_poly.pdbx_seq_one_letter_code
_entity_poly.pdbx_strand_id
1 'polypeptide(L)' 'MYLFESIQDVQEVATQWLWTYNHDRPNMGNSGLTPAQKLKTAA' A
#
# COMPACT_ATOMS: atom_id res chain seq x y z
N MET A 1 4.63 7.65 25.33
CA MET A 1 4.86 6.52 24.40
C MET A 1 4.94 7.10 23.01
N TYR A 2 6.13 7.14 22.42
CA TYR A 2 6.33 7.57 21.04
C TYR A 2 6.24 6.33 20.15
N LEU A 3 5.41 6.39 19.11
CA LEU A 3 5.19 5.26 18.20
C LEU A 3 6.33 5.10 17.19
N PHE A 4 7.10 6.18 16.99
CA PHE A 4 8.23 6.24 16.05
C PHE A 4 9.36 7.04 16.69
N GLU A 5 10.61 6.68 16.38
CA GLU A 5 11.80 7.31 16.96
C GLU A 5 12.29 8.48 16.12
N SER A 6 11.96 8.49 14.82
CA SER A 6 12.32 9.56 13.89
C SER A 6 11.30 9.75 12.74
N ILE A 7 11.43 10.85 11.98
CA ILE A 7 10.68 11.06 10.74
C ILE A 7 11.03 9.98 9.70
N GLN A 8 12.29 9.52 9.70
CA GLN A 8 12.73 8.48 8.78
C GLN A 8 11.99 7.16 9.05
N ASP A 9 11.80 6.79 10.31
CA ASP A 9 11.06 5.58 10.68
C ASP A 9 9.61 5.63 10.17
N VAL A 10 8.97 6.79 10.28
CA VAL A 10 7.59 7.00 9.77
C VAL A 10 7.56 6.83 8.25
N GLN A 11 8.56 7.36 7.55
CA GLN A 11 8.64 7.27 6.09
C GLN A 11 8.87 5.83 5.63
N GLU A 12 9.71 5.06 6.32
CA GLU A 12 9.97 3.66 6.00
C GLU A 12 8.72 2.80 6.21
N VAL A 13 8.05 2.97 7.35
CA VAL A 13 6.79 2.26 7.65
C VAL A 13 5.70 2.61 6.64
N ALA A 14 5.54 3.90 6.30
CA ALA A 14 4.57 4.33 5.29
C ALA A 14 4.87 3.75 3.90
N THR A 15 6.15 3.66 3.53
CA THR A 15 6.58 3.09 2.25
C THR A 15 6.27 1.60 2.16
N GLN A 16 6.58 0.83 3.21
CA GLN A 16 6.25 -0.59 3.28
C GLN A 16 4.75 -0.84 3.27
N TRP A 17 3.98 0.00 3.99
CA TRP A 17 2.53 -0.09 3.99
C TRP A 17 1.94 0.16 2.60
N LEU A 18 2.41 1.20 1.90
CA LEU A 18 1.94 1.52 0.56
C LEU A 18 2.27 0.39 -0.44
N TRP A 19 3.45 -0.21 -0.34
CA TRP A 19 3.82 -1.35 -1.17
C TRP A 19 2.88 -2.53 -0.94
N THR A 20 2.65 -2.90 0.32
CA THR A 20 1.77 -4.02 0.71
C THR A 20 0.34 -3.78 0.23
N TYR A 21 -0.17 -2.55 0.39
CA TYR A 21 -1.49 -2.17 -0.07
C TYR A 21 -1.65 -2.35 -1.59
N ASN A 22 -0.64 -1.96 -2.37
CA ASN A 22 -0.67 -2.01 -3.82
C ASN A 22 -0.46 -3.42 -4.39
N HIS A 23 0.26 -4.31 -3.69
CA HIS A 23 0.69 -5.61 -4.22
C HIS A 23 -0.02 -6.81 -3.58
N ASP A 24 -0.25 -6.80 -2.27
CA ASP A 24 -0.68 -8.00 -1.52
C ASP A 24 -2.13 -7.94 -1.01
N ARG A 25 -2.73 -6.74 -0.92
CA ARG A 25 -4.06 -6.58 -0.30
C ARG A 25 -5.13 -7.37 -1.08
N PRO A 26 -5.96 -8.20 -0.42
CA PRO A 26 -7.02 -8.95 -1.08
C PRO A 26 -8.00 -8.04 -1.83
N ASN A 27 -8.24 -8.40 -3.09
CA ASN A 27 -8.86 -7.58 -4.14
C ASN A 27 -10.39 -7.42 -4.04
N MET A 28 -10.94 -7.40 -2.82
CA MET A 28 -12.37 -7.52 -2.54
C MET A 28 -13.23 -6.39 -3.15
N GLY A 29 -12.68 -5.18 -3.31
CA GLY A 29 -13.39 -4.03 -3.91
C GLY A 29 -13.07 -3.77 -5.39
N ASN A 30 -12.18 -4.56 -5.98
CA ASN A 30 -11.66 -4.34 -7.33
C ASN A 30 -12.01 -5.49 -8.29
N SER A 31 -13.10 -6.20 -8.02
CA SER A 31 -13.54 -7.35 -8.84
C SER A 31 -12.46 -8.43 -9.00
N GLY A 32 -11.62 -8.62 -7.98
CA GLY A 32 -10.53 -9.59 -8.01
C GLY A 32 -9.18 -9.06 -8.52
N LEU A 33 -9.07 -7.78 -8.91
CA LEU A 33 -7.82 -7.15 -9.38
C LEU A 33 -7.08 -6.38 -8.28
N THR A 34 -5.74 -6.45 -8.25
CA THR A 34 -4.95 -5.58 -7.38
C THR A 34 -5.12 -4.12 -7.78
N PRO A 35 -4.90 -3.14 -6.88
CA PRO A 35 -4.93 -1.73 -7.24
C PRO A 35 -4.08 -1.40 -8.47
N ALA A 36 -2.88 -1.99 -8.57
CA ALA A 36 -1.99 -1.81 -9.71
C ALA A 36 -2.57 -2.40 -11.02
N GLN A 37 -3.23 -3.56 -10.96
CA GLN A 37 -3.89 -4.16 -12.13
C GLN A 37 -5.07 -3.30 -12.59
N LYS A 38 -5.91 -2.81 -11.67
CA LYS A 38 -7.06 -1.95 -11.99
C LYS A 38 -6.61 -0.62 -12.60
N LEU A 39 -5.51 -0.04 -12.12
CA LEU A 39 -4.93 1.17 -12.70
C LEU A 39 -4.53 0.96 -14.16
N LYS A 40 -3.90 -0.18 -14.49
CA LYS A 40 -3.52 -0.52 -15.87
C LYS A 40 -4.73 -0.69 -16.80
N THR A 41 -5.87 -1.13 -16.28
CA THR A 41 -7.12 -1.26 -17.07
C THR A 41 -7.88 0.05 -17.27
N ALA A 42 -7.53 1.10 -16.53
CA ALA A 42 -8.19 2.41 -16.61
C ALA A 42 -7.52 3.38 -17.61
N ALA A 43 -6.40 2.98 -18.22
CA ALA A 43 -5.71 3.69 -19.30
C ALA A 43 -6.15 3.14 -20.66
#